data_AF-A0A1Y2ZWI1-F1
#
_entry.id   AF-A0A1Y2ZWI1-F1
#
_cell.length_a   1.000
_cell.length_b   1.000
_cell.length_c   1.000
_cell.angle_alpha   90.00
_cell.angle_beta   90.00
_cell.angle_gamma   90.00
#
_symmetry.space_group_name_H-M   'P 1'
#
loop_
_entity.id
_entity.type
_entity.pdbx_description
1 polymer ?
#
loop_
_entity_poly.entity_id
_entity_poly.type
_entity_poly.pdbx_seq_one_letter_code
_entity_poly.pdbx_strand_id
1 'polypeptide(L)'
;MMKSLILTLLAFSIAPIVTASDEEVSCREELGKRAAAVYVQQCIEISPASHPPCNDQNSCSLIMDEIKRGCEFAKNTEGGDVPTFCN
;
A
#
# COMPACT_ATOMS: atom_id res chain seq x y z
N MET A 1 -32.60 45.85 -29.87
CA MET A 1 -31.51 45.79 -28.86
C MET A 1 -31.79 44.55 -27.99
N MET A 2 -31.23 43.38 -28.29
CA MET A 2 -29.92 42.83 -27.83
C MET A 2 -29.93 42.64 -26.29
N LYS A 3 -30.01 41.43 -25.73
CA LYS A 3 -29.00 40.35 -25.82
C LYS A 3 -29.61 38.97 -25.56
N SER A 4 -29.19 38.02 -26.40
CA SER A 4 -29.24 36.58 -26.17
C SER A 4 -28.41 36.21 -24.94
N LEU A 5 -28.85 35.22 -24.15
CA LEU A 5 -27.94 34.43 -23.34
C LEU A 5 -28.42 32.98 -23.26
N ILE A 6 -28.21 32.29 -24.38
CA ILE A 6 -27.76 30.90 -24.51
C ILE A 6 -27.88 30.08 -23.22
N LEU A 7 -28.94 29.26 -23.16
CA LEU A 7 -29.03 28.13 -22.23
C LEU A 7 -28.18 26.99 -22.80
N THR A 8 -26.86 27.07 -22.61
CA THR A 8 -25.91 26.04 -23.04
C THR A 8 -26.15 24.76 -22.24
N LEU A 9 -26.88 23.82 -22.85
CA LEU A 9 -26.84 22.39 -22.54
C LEU A 9 -25.43 21.87 -22.84
N LEU A 10 -24.48 22.11 -21.93
CA LEU A 10 -23.25 21.34 -21.88
C LEU A 10 -23.63 19.97 -21.30
N ALA A 11 -23.94 19.04 -22.20
CA ALA A 11 -23.90 17.61 -21.92
C ALA A 11 -22.46 17.28 -21.52
N PHE A 12 -22.16 17.40 -20.24
CA PHE A 12 -20.90 16.97 -19.66
C PHE A 12 -20.92 15.44 -19.71
N SER A 13 -20.37 14.86 -20.77
CA SER A 13 -20.16 13.43 -20.88
C SER A 13 -19.23 13.01 -19.75
N ILE A 14 -19.82 12.55 -18.65
CA ILE A 14 -19.10 11.94 -17.54
C ILE A 14 -18.61 10.58 -18.07
N ALA A 15 -17.42 10.56 -18.66
CA ALA A 15 -16.77 9.30 -18.98
C ALA A 15 -16.49 8.55 -17.67
N PRO A 16 -16.79 7.25 -17.57
CA PRO A 16 -16.46 6.49 -16.38
C PRO A 16 -14.93 6.43 -16.27
N ILE A 17 -14.39 6.97 -15.19
CA ILE A 17 -12.99 6.76 -14.81
C ILE A 17 -12.91 5.29 -14.41
N VAL A 18 -12.40 4.45 -15.31
CA VAL A 18 -12.02 3.08 -14.97
C VAL A 18 -10.78 3.19 -14.10
N THR A 19 -10.96 3.22 -12.79
CA THR A 19 -9.87 2.93 -11.86
C THR A 19 -9.62 1.43 -11.97
N ALA A 20 -8.60 1.03 -12.73
CA ALA A 20 -8.06 -0.31 -12.63
C ALA A 20 -7.67 -0.50 -11.15
N SER A 21 -8.41 -1.34 -10.43
CA SER A 21 -7.83 -1.97 -9.26
C SER A 21 -6.78 -2.90 -9.83
N ASP A 22 -5.52 -2.51 -9.71
CA ASP A 22 -4.43 -3.46 -9.81
C ASP A 22 -4.69 -4.45 -8.66
N GLU A 23 -5.34 -5.57 -8.98
CA GLU A 23 -5.26 -6.77 -8.13
C GLU A 23 -3.79 -7.17 -8.20
N GLU A 24 -2.95 -6.51 -7.39
CA GLU A 24 -1.53 -6.80 -7.32
C GLU A 24 -1.36 -8.29 -6.99
N VAL A 25 -0.51 -8.96 -7.77
CA VAL A 25 -0.15 -10.36 -7.53
C VAL A 25 0.28 -10.53 -6.07
N SER A 26 -0.21 -11.57 -5.40
CA SER A 26 0.13 -11.79 -4.00
C SER A 26 1.63 -12.03 -3.84
N CYS A 27 2.21 -11.64 -2.71
CA CYS A 27 3.63 -11.83 -2.46
C CYS A 27 4.03 -13.31 -2.48
N ARG A 28 3.09 -14.19 -2.09
CA ARG A 28 3.24 -15.63 -2.23
C ARG A 28 3.34 -16.09 -3.69
N GLU A 29 2.59 -15.49 -4.60
CA GLU A 29 2.65 -15.79 -6.03
C GLU A 29 3.89 -15.18 -6.70
N GLU A 30 4.29 -13.97 -6.28
CA GLU A 30 5.46 -13.26 -6.82
C GLU A 30 6.78 -13.94 -6.44
N LEU A 31 6.98 -14.26 -5.15
CA LEU A 31 8.27 -14.76 -4.63
C LEU A 31 8.25 -16.24 -4.22
N GLY A 32 7.07 -16.84 -4.18
CA GLY A 32 6.87 -18.16 -3.59
C GLY A 32 6.74 -18.13 -2.06
N LYS A 33 6.13 -19.18 -1.51
CA LYS A 33 5.76 -19.30 -0.09
C LYS A 33 6.93 -19.04 0.88
N ARG A 34 8.13 -19.53 0.59
CA ARG A 34 9.27 -19.43 1.52
C ARG A 34 9.77 -17.99 1.65
N ALA A 35 9.94 -17.29 0.53
CA ALA A 35 10.43 -15.93 0.53
C ALA A 35 9.37 -14.96 1.10
N ALA A 36 8.11 -15.11 0.70
CA ALA A 36 7.01 -14.31 1.24
C ALA A 36 6.87 -14.47 2.77
N ALA A 37 7.04 -15.69 3.29
CA ALA A 37 7.02 -15.93 4.74
C ALA A 37 8.13 -15.20 5.51
N VAL A 38 9.30 -14.96 4.89
CA VAL A 38 10.36 -14.15 5.51
C VAL A 38 9.90 -12.70 5.67
N TYR A 39 9.30 -12.12 4.64
CA TYR A 39 8.78 -10.74 4.70
C TYR A 39 7.63 -10.63 5.71
N VAL A 40 6.70 -11.59 5.72
CA VAL A 40 5.62 -11.59 6.74
C VAL A 40 6.19 -11.65 8.15
N GLN A 41 7.20 -12.49 8.40
CA GLN A 41 7.83 -12.59 9.72
C GLN A 41 8.50 -11.29 10.15
N GLN A 42 9.25 -10.64 9.25
CA GLN A 42 9.88 -9.34 9.51
C GLN A 42 8.84 -8.24 9.75
N CYS A 43 7.77 -8.24 8.96
CA CYS A 43 6.66 -7.31 9.11
C CYS A 43 5.99 -7.44 10.47
N ILE A 44 5.69 -8.66 10.92
CA ILE A 44 5.09 -8.93 12.24
C ILE A 44 6.01 -8.49 13.38
N GLU A 45 7.32 -8.67 13.22
CA GLU A 45 8.30 -8.29 14.25
C GLU A 45 8.35 -6.77 14.47
N ILE A 46 8.11 -5.96 13.42
CA ILE A 46 8.31 -4.50 13.47
C ILE A 46 7.03 -3.67 13.40
N SER A 47 5.90 -4.25 12.98
CA SER A 47 4.61 -3.56 12.87
C SER A 47 3.77 -3.70 14.16
N PRO A 48 3.25 -2.59 14.74
CA PRO A 48 2.39 -2.65 15.92
C PRO A 48 1.00 -3.26 15.63
N ALA A 49 0.74 -4.44 16.20
CA ALA A 49 -0.52 -5.11 16.60
C ALA A 49 -1.80 -5.08 15.72
N SER A 50 -1.83 -4.43 14.56
CA SER A 50 -2.84 -4.71 13.54
C SER A 50 -2.13 -5.31 12.33
N HIS A 51 -2.25 -6.64 12.22
CA HIS A 51 -1.65 -7.49 11.21
C HIS A 51 -2.28 -7.49 9.79
N PRO A 52 -3.22 -6.61 9.36
CA PRO A 52 -3.66 -6.61 7.97
C PRO A 52 -2.54 -6.50 6.92
N PRO A 53 -1.52 -5.62 7.05
CA PRO A 53 -0.47 -5.50 6.03
C PRO A 53 0.50 -6.70 6.00
N CYS A 54 0.73 -7.37 7.14
CA CYS A 54 1.66 -8.49 7.25
C CYS A 54 1.03 -9.84 6.87
N ASN A 55 0.63 -9.98 5.59
CA ASN A 55 -0.02 -11.17 5.07
C ASN A 55 0.52 -11.49 3.67
N ASP A 56 0.91 -12.75 3.42
CA ASP A 56 1.48 -13.19 2.15
C ASP A 56 0.46 -13.21 0.98
N GLN A 57 -0.83 -13.00 1.28
CA GLN A 57 -1.89 -12.76 0.31
C GLN A 57 -1.93 -11.32 -0.20
N ASN A 58 -1.28 -10.40 0.51
CA ASN A 58 -1.08 -9.03 0.01
C ASN A 58 0.11 -9.00 -0.94
N SER A 59 0.25 -7.91 -1.69
CA SER A 59 1.41 -7.65 -2.53
C SER A 59 2.70 -7.53 -1.72
N CYS A 60 3.85 -7.87 -2.35
CA CYS A 60 5.13 -7.69 -1.67
C CYS A 60 5.43 -6.22 -1.37
N SER A 61 4.99 -5.30 -2.24
CA SER A 61 5.12 -3.85 -2.04
C SER A 61 4.47 -3.40 -0.73
N LEU A 62 3.22 -3.81 -0.46
CA LEU A 62 2.52 -3.47 0.78
C LEU A 62 3.25 -3.98 2.03
N ILE A 63 3.71 -5.24 2.01
CA ILE A 63 4.40 -5.86 3.15
C ILE A 63 5.74 -5.13 3.40
N MET A 64 6.48 -4.83 2.33
CA MET A 64 7.79 -4.17 2.42
C MET A 64 7.68 -2.71 2.87
N ASP A 65 6.66 -1.99 2.41
CA ASP A 65 6.38 -0.63 2.86
C ASP A 65 6.06 -0.59 4.35
N GLU A 66 5.34 -1.59 4.85
CA GLU A 66 5.04 -1.72 6.26
C GLU A 66 6.30 -2.06 7.09
N ILE A 67 7.17 -2.94 6.60
CA ILE A 67 8.48 -3.21 7.23
C ILE A 67 9.27 -1.91 7.32
N LYS A 68 9.35 -1.16 6.21
CA LYS A 68 10.08 0.11 6.16
C LYS A 68 9.53 1.12 7.16
N ARG A 69 8.20 1.30 7.19
CA ARG A 69 7.52 2.18 8.15
C ARG A 69 7.83 1.79 9.60
N GLY A 70 7.77 0.50 9.92
CA GLY A 70 8.11 -0.01 11.25
C GLY A 70 9.58 0.24 11.60
N CYS A 71 10.50 -0.03 10.67
CA CYS A 71 11.92 0.22 10.87
C CYS A 71 12.21 1.72 11.09
N GLU A 72 11.57 2.61 10.34
CA GLU A 72 11.66 4.05 10.56
C GLU A 72 11.13 4.45 11.93
N PHE A 73 10.00 3.88 12.37
CA PHE A 73 9.47 4.13 13.72
C PHE A 73 10.44 3.67 14.82
N ALA A 74 11.00 2.47 14.70
CA ALA A 74 11.96 1.92 15.66
C ALA A 74 13.24 2.77 15.73
N LYS A 75 13.81 3.18 14.59
CA LYS A 75 15.01 4.04 14.52
C LYS A 75 14.79 5.42 15.16
N ASN A 76 13.58 5.95 15.08
CA ASN A 76 13.22 7.26 15.61
C ASN A 76 12.73 7.20 17.07
N THR A 77 12.65 6.01 17.67
CA THR A 77 12.25 5.83 19.07
C THR A 77 13.48 5.82 19.97
N GLU A 78 13.52 6.71 20.97
CA GLU A 78 14.60 6.72 21.96
C GLU A 78 14.62 5.39 22.73
N GLY A 79 15.75 4.68 22.68
CA GLY A 79 15.88 3.34 23.26
C GLY A 79 15.12 2.24 22.52
N GLY A 80 14.67 2.49 21.29
CA GLY A 80 14.02 1.49 20.45
C GLY A 80 14.94 0.33 20.08
N ASP A 81 14.40 -0.89 20.07
CA ASP A 81 15.09 -2.06 19.52
C ASP A 81 14.96 -2.04 17.99
N VAL A 82 16.08 -2.08 17.28
CA VAL A 82 16.13 -2.00 15.81
C VAL A 82 16.66 -3.34 15.28
N PRO A 83 15.78 -4.20 14.72
CA PRO A 83 16.20 -5.48 14.17
C PRO A 83 17.22 -5.36 13.05
N THR A 84 18.04 -6.40 12.85
CA THR A 84 19.13 -6.36 11.85
C THR A 84 18.63 -6.19 10.40
N PHE A 85 17.41 -6.62 10.09
CA PHE A 85 16.82 -6.43 8.76
C PHE A 85 16.38 -4.98 8.48
N CYS A 86 16.40 -4.11 9.50
CA CYS A 86 16.13 -2.68 9.34
C CYS A 86 17.35 -1.87 8.90
N ASN A 87 18.52 -2.49 8.71
CA ASN A 87 19.79 -1.81 8.40
C ASN A 87 19.88 -1.31 6.96
#